data_AF-A0A1R2CDT3-F1
#
_entry.id   AF-A0A1R2CDT3-F1
#
_cell.length_a   1.000
_cell.length_b   1.000
_cell.length_c   1.000
_cell.angle_alpha   90.00
_cell.angle_beta   90.00
_cell.angle_gamma   90.00
#
_symmetry.space_group_name_H-M   'P 1'
#
loop_
_entity.id
_entity.type
_entity.pdbx_description
1 polymer ?
#
loop_
_entity_poly.entity_id
_entity_poly.type
_entity_poly.pdbx_seq_one_letter_code
_entity_poly.pdbx_strand_id
1 'polypeptide(L)'
;MFFQSLRTLVLPPDKFIVCYDYSGYIDSSKAYWGLTSIGFKVQILIFKPQLMPILQVISGRPPMINFERKLFRNINHNILTSKRMILEANKKFEMIKINFLTFDIVDDMGKLISKENIIEYLASSGVPIPINKTVLYGKKSFVAALLIKHAVGCELMVMADNYNDVEFRSLNHKMIESGEFYNTNQQGHEIKTFYETMIATSFGNNSKSSNIEIRSNVGCRKCSIF
;
A
#
# COMPACT_ATOMS: atom_id res chain seq x y z
N MET A 1 0.61 -8.00 10.22
CA MET A 1 1.82 -7.34 10.76
C MET A 1 2.02 -5.90 10.24
N PHE A 2 2.21 -5.65 8.94
CA PHE A 2 2.50 -4.29 8.40
C PHE A 2 1.51 -3.20 8.88
N PHE A 3 0.21 -3.36 8.61
CA PHE A 3 -0.81 -2.38 9.02
C PHE A 3 -0.94 -2.21 10.55
N GLN A 4 -0.59 -3.24 11.34
CA GLN A 4 -0.61 -3.16 12.79
C GLN A 4 0.54 -2.28 13.29
N SER A 5 1.74 -2.41 12.71
CA SER A 5 2.90 -1.58 13.03
C SER A 5 2.73 -0.11 12.62
N LEU A 6 1.92 0.17 11.59
CA LEU A 6 1.67 1.56 11.17
C LEU A 6 0.89 2.37 12.21
N ARG A 7 0.01 1.73 13.01
CA ARG A 7 -0.87 2.44 13.95
C ARG A 7 -0.13 3.08 15.12
N THR A 8 1.05 2.56 15.44
CA THR A 8 1.94 2.99 16.52
C THR A 8 3.09 3.88 16.04
N LEU A 9 3.13 4.18 14.73
CA LEU A 9 4.17 5.00 14.12
C LEU A 9 4.03 6.46 14.60
N VAL A 10 5.13 7.01 15.14
CA VAL A 10 5.22 8.41 15.53
C VAL A 10 5.90 9.19 14.40
N LEU A 11 5.21 10.18 13.86
CA LEU A 11 5.73 11.06 12.83
C LEU A 11 5.41 12.51 13.19
N PRO A 12 6.36 13.45 13.01
CA PRO A 12 6.08 14.85 13.25
C PRO A 12 4.95 15.36 12.34
N PRO A 13 4.05 16.22 12.85
CA PRO A 13 2.81 16.59 12.15
C PRO A 13 3.03 17.42 10.87
N ASP A 14 4.20 18.03 10.72
CA ASP A 14 4.61 18.83 9.56
C ASP A 14 5.24 17.98 8.43
N LYS A 15 5.47 16.69 8.67
CA LYS A 15 6.13 15.81 7.69
C LYS A 15 5.12 15.03 6.86
N PHE A 16 5.52 14.73 5.64
CA PHE A 16 4.87 13.79 4.77
C PHE A 16 5.73 12.53 4.64
N ILE A 17 5.08 11.40 4.37
CA ILE A 17 5.74 10.13 4.12
C ILE A 17 5.85 9.96 2.60
N VAL A 18 7.04 9.61 2.13
CA VAL A 18 7.27 9.28 0.72
C VAL A 18 7.43 7.78 0.58
N CYS A 19 6.53 7.15 -0.15
CA CYS A 19 6.57 5.73 -0.47
C CYS A 19 7.22 5.52 -1.84
N TYR A 20 8.04 4.48 -1.95
CA TYR A 20 8.68 4.08 -3.20
C TYR A 20 9.00 2.60 -3.19
N ASP A 21 9.06 2.00 -4.37
CA ASP A 21 9.46 0.61 -4.58
C ASP A 21 10.05 0.42 -5.99
N TYR A 22 10.50 -0.81 -6.27
CA TYR A 22 10.91 -1.26 -7.59
C TYR A 22 9.88 -2.23 -8.22
N SER A 23 8.73 -2.44 -7.56
CA SER A 23 7.74 -3.46 -7.96
C SER A 23 6.66 -2.92 -8.89
N GLY A 24 6.97 -1.90 -9.70
CA GLY A 24 6.00 -1.20 -10.54
C GLY A 24 4.90 -0.56 -9.70
N TYR A 25 5.32 0.10 -8.62
CA TYR A 25 4.49 0.84 -7.67
C TYR A 25 3.50 0.01 -6.87
N ILE A 26 3.56 -1.32 -6.90
CA ILE A 26 2.56 -2.17 -6.26
C ILE A 26 2.60 -2.01 -4.73
N ASP A 27 3.78 -2.08 -4.13
CA ASP A 27 3.93 -2.09 -2.68
C ASP A 27 3.94 -0.68 -2.11
N SER A 28 4.49 0.28 -2.85
CA SER A 28 4.41 1.71 -2.53
C SER A 28 2.96 2.21 -2.58
N SER A 29 2.14 1.73 -3.52
CA SER A 29 0.70 2.00 -3.55
C SER A 29 -0.04 1.39 -2.36
N LYS A 30 0.27 0.14 -1.98
CA LYS A 30 -0.32 -0.47 -0.77
C LYS A 30 0.02 0.31 0.49
N ALA A 31 1.30 0.72 0.63
CA ALA A 31 1.76 1.54 1.73
C ALA A 31 1.05 2.89 1.75
N TYR A 32 0.89 3.54 0.59
CA TYR A 32 0.14 4.80 0.45
C TYR A 32 -1.25 4.69 1.05
N TRP A 33 -2.04 3.69 0.63
CA TRP A 33 -3.41 3.53 1.12
C TRP A 33 -3.46 3.15 2.60
N GLY A 34 -2.51 2.33 3.07
CA GLY A 34 -2.35 1.98 4.48
C GLY A 34 -2.12 3.19 5.38
N LEU A 35 -1.10 3.97 5.05
CA LEU A 35 -0.73 5.17 5.80
C LEU A 35 -1.79 6.28 5.69
N THR A 36 -2.40 6.45 4.51
CA THR A 36 -3.51 7.40 4.32
C THR A 36 -4.72 7.02 5.16
N SER A 37 -5.03 5.72 5.27
CA SER A 37 -6.17 5.25 6.07
C SER A 37 -6.06 5.58 7.56
N ILE A 38 -4.86 5.82 8.08
CA ILE A 38 -4.61 6.21 9.48
C ILE A 38 -4.27 7.71 9.66
N GLY A 39 -4.51 8.50 8.61
CA GLY A 39 -4.43 9.96 8.64
C GLY A 39 -3.05 10.56 8.41
N PHE A 40 -2.09 9.81 7.85
CA PHE A 40 -0.83 10.40 7.42
C PHE A 40 -0.96 11.12 6.08
N LYS A 41 -0.15 12.17 5.87
CA LYS A 41 0.08 12.77 4.56
C LYS A 41 1.11 11.92 3.83
N VAL A 42 0.71 11.31 2.72
CA VAL A 42 1.53 10.34 2.01
C VAL A 42 1.63 10.72 0.55
N GLN A 43 2.80 10.47 -0.01
CA GLN A 43 3.16 10.75 -1.38
C GLN A 43 3.89 9.55 -1.98
N ILE A 44 3.80 9.39 -3.30
CA ILE A 44 4.55 8.36 -4.02
C ILE A 44 5.66 9.02 -4.83
N LEU A 45 6.88 8.51 -4.67
CA LEU A 45 8.01 8.91 -5.50
C LEU A 45 7.98 8.13 -6.81
N ILE A 46 7.84 8.85 -7.91
CA ILE A 46 7.97 8.30 -9.25
C ILE A 46 9.45 8.24 -9.62
N PHE A 47 10.01 7.04 -9.58
CA PHE A 47 11.41 6.81 -9.93
C PHE A 47 11.59 6.93 -11.44
N LYS A 48 12.26 8.00 -11.87
CA LYS A 48 12.77 8.08 -13.24
C LYS A 48 14.16 7.44 -13.30
N PRO A 49 14.46 6.63 -14.33
CA PRO A 49 15.82 6.11 -14.53
C PRO A 49 16.89 7.20 -14.51
N GLN A 50 16.55 8.43 -14.96
CA GLN A 50 17.46 9.58 -14.95
C GLN A 50 17.81 10.10 -13.55
N LEU A 51 17.07 9.70 -12.49
CA LEU A 51 17.37 10.07 -11.10
C LEU A 51 18.44 9.14 -10.48
N MET A 52 18.69 7.96 -11.04
CA MET A 52 19.66 7.01 -10.48
C MET A 52 21.08 7.58 -10.33
N PRO A 53 21.65 8.32 -11.32
CA PRO A 53 23.01 8.84 -11.21
C PRO A 53 23.19 9.93 -10.14
N ILE A 54 22.10 10.57 -9.70
CA ILE A 54 22.14 11.69 -8.75
C ILE A 54 21.71 11.28 -7.33
N LEU A 55 21.22 10.06 -7.14
CA LEU A 55 20.79 9.57 -5.84
C LEU A 55 21.94 8.82 -5.15
N GLN A 56 22.33 9.31 -3.98
CA GLN A 56 23.24 8.58 -3.11
C GLN A 56 22.49 7.43 -2.44
N VAL A 57 22.78 6.20 -2.87
CA VAL A 57 22.23 4.99 -2.25
C VAL A 57 23.13 4.58 -1.09
N ILE A 58 22.55 4.46 0.10
CA ILE A 58 23.25 3.98 1.29
C ILE A 58 22.76 2.57 1.59
N SER A 59 23.67 1.61 1.53
CA SER A 59 23.40 0.22 1.92
C SER A 59 23.49 0.06 3.43
N GLY A 60 22.58 -0.72 4.02
CA GLY A 60 22.62 -1.04 5.45
C GLY A 60 21.26 -1.43 6.00
N ARG A 61 21.19 -1.62 7.32
CA ARG A 61 19.91 -1.75 8.01
C ARG A 61 19.22 -0.38 8.05
N PRO A 62 17.90 -0.31 7.84
CA PRO A 62 17.16 0.93 8.03
C PRO A 62 17.40 1.50 9.44
N PRO A 63 17.44 2.83 9.60
CA PRO A 63 17.52 3.45 10.91
C PRO A 63 16.34 3.02 11.79
N MET A 64 16.56 2.97 13.10
CA MET A 64 15.49 2.67 14.03
C MET A 64 14.43 3.78 14.00
N ILE A 65 13.18 3.37 13.86
CA ILE A 65 12.01 4.26 13.88
C ILE A 65 11.35 4.14 15.24
N ASN A 66 10.94 5.28 15.81
CA ASN A 66 10.25 5.31 17.09
C ASN A 66 8.79 4.86 16.93
N PHE A 67 8.38 3.93 17.79
CA PHE A 67 7.00 3.48 17.90
C PHE A 67 6.49 3.77 19.31
N GLU A 68 5.28 4.33 19.40
CA GLU A 68 4.64 4.59 20.68
C GLU A 68 3.58 3.51 20.93
N ARG A 69 3.81 2.66 21.93
CA ARG A 69 2.94 1.52 22.26
C ARG A 69 1.51 1.95 22.64
N LYS A 70 1.30 3.19 23.04
CA LYS A 70 -0.02 3.74 23.43
C LYS A 70 -0.70 4.51 22.29
N LEU A 71 0.00 4.79 21.20
CA LEU A 71 -0.57 5.48 20.05
C LEU A 71 -1.31 4.45 19.19
N PHE A 72 -2.63 4.56 19.17
CA PHE A 72 -3.49 3.65 18.41
C PHE A 72 -4.36 4.43 17.44
N ARG A 73 -3.79 4.76 16.28
CA ARG A 73 -4.58 5.40 15.21
C ARG A 73 -5.66 4.44 14.72
N ASN A 74 -6.87 4.96 14.54
CA ASN A 74 -7.96 4.19 13.95
C ASN A 74 -7.79 4.13 12.43
N ILE A 75 -8.12 2.97 11.84
CA ILE A 75 -8.14 2.80 10.39
C ILE A 75 -9.46 3.38 9.87
N ASN A 76 -9.36 4.29 8.91
CA ASN A 76 -10.51 4.77 8.16
C ASN A 76 -10.95 3.71 7.16
N HIS A 77 -11.98 2.96 7.54
CA HIS A 77 -12.54 1.88 6.73
C HIS A 77 -13.28 2.36 5.47
N ASN A 78 -13.49 3.67 5.32
CA ASN A 78 -13.98 4.24 4.07
C ASN A 78 -12.89 4.31 2.99
N ILE A 79 -11.61 4.21 3.38
CA ILE A 79 -10.43 4.28 2.52
C ILE A 79 -9.86 2.87 2.30
N LEU A 80 -9.70 2.10 3.38
CA LEU A 80 -9.09 0.77 3.36
C LEU A 80 -9.95 -0.24 4.13
N THR A 81 -10.33 -1.34 3.47
CA THR A 81 -11.17 -2.39 4.03
C THR A 81 -10.55 -3.77 3.94
N SER A 82 -11.04 -4.70 4.76
CA SER A 82 -10.61 -6.11 4.75
C SER A 82 -11.67 -6.99 4.11
N LYS A 83 -11.24 -8.13 3.56
CA LYS A 83 -12.13 -9.18 3.06
C LYS A 83 -13.21 -9.55 4.09
N ARG A 84 -12.83 -9.66 5.37
CA ARG A 84 -13.74 -10.01 6.45
C ARG A 84 -14.86 -8.98 6.62
N MET A 85 -14.53 -7.68 6.65
CA MET A 85 -15.52 -6.61 6.78
C MET A 85 -16.48 -6.58 5.59
N ILE A 86 -16.00 -6.86 4.39
CA ILE A 86 -16.85 -6.96 3.20
C ILE A 86 -17.83 -8.14 3.30
N LEU A 87 -17.37 -9.29 3.81
CA LEU A 87 -18.23 -10.45 4.04
C LEU A 87 -19.30 -10.17 5.11
N GLU A 88 -18.90 -9.54 6.23
CA GLU A 88 -19.82 -9.13 7.32
C GLU A 88 -20.85 -8.08 6.87
N ALA A 89 -20.48 -7.22 5.91
CA ALA A 89 -21.38 -6.20 5.36
C ALA A 89 -22.46 -6.74 4.40
N ASN A 90 -22.54 -8.06 4.18
CA ASN A 90 -23.60 -8.72 3.41
C ASN A 90 -23.84 -8.11 2.01
N LYS A 91 -22.78 -7.95 1.21
CA LYS A 91 -22.83 -7.55 -0.22
C LYS A 91 -23.36 -6.13 -0.51
N LYS A 92 -23.24 -5.19 0.43
CA LYS A 92 -23.65 -3.79 0.21
C LYS A 92 -22.75 -2.97 -0.71
N PHE A 93 -21.64 -3.53 -1.18
CA PHE A 93 -20.64 -2.80 -1.96
C PHE A 93 -20.55 -3.34 -3.37
N GLU A 94 -20.53 -2.43 -4.35
CA GLU A 94 -20.02 -2.73 -5.67
C GLU A 94 -18.52 -3.07 -5.55
N MET A 95 -18.08 -4.13 -6.22
CA MET A 95 -16.70 -4.60 -6.15
C MET A 95 -16.12 -4.78 -7.54
N ILE A 96 -14.94 -4.19 -7.79
CA ILE A 96 -14.21 -4.33 -9.05
C ILE A 96 -12.90 -5.06 -8.76
N LYS A 97 -12.69 -6.18 -9.47
CA LYS A 97 -11.44 -6.94 -9.42
C LYS A 97 -10.45 -6.41 -10.44
N ILE A 98 -9.25 -6.07 -9.99
CA ILE A 98 -8.17 -5.54 -10.84
C ILE A 98 -6.90 -6.34 -10.58
N ASN A 99 -6.66 -7.33 -11.43
CA ASN A 99 -5.46 -8.17 -11.38
C ASN A 99 -4.34 -7.68 -12.30
N PHE A 100 -4.69 -6.97 -13.36
CA PHE A 100 -3.79 -6.54 -14.42
C PHE A 100 -4.17 -5.14 -14.90
N LEU A 101 -3.18 -4.41 -15.40
CA LEU A 101 -3.32 -3.13 -16.11
C LEU A 101 -2.44 -3.24 -17.37
N THR A 102 -2.95 -2.80 -18.51
CA THR A 102 -2.24 -2.80 -19.81
C THR A 102 -1.21 -1.69 -19.92
N PHE A 103 -1.08 -0.85 -18.89
CA PHE A 103 -0.26 0.36 -18.86
C PHE A 103 0.34 0.58 -17.47
N ASP A 104 1.38 1.41 -17.38
CA ASP A 104 2.03 1.80 -16.12
C ASP A 104 1.54 3.19 -15.66
N ILE A 105 1.98 3.69 -14.50
CA ILE A 105 1.67 5.04 -14.00
C ILE A 105 2.44 6.12 -14.81
N VAL A 106 3.52 5.72 -15.47
CA VAL A 106 4.36 6.60 -16.29
C VAL A 106 4.31 6.21 -17.76
N ASP A 107 4.48 7.19 -18.63
CA ASP A 107 4.68 6.99 -20.06
C ASP A 107 6.10 6.48 -20.38
N ASP A 108 6.34 6.17 -21.65
CA ASP A 108 7.64 5.69 -22.15
C ASP A 108 8.79 6.70 -21.93
N MET A 109 8.45 7.97 -21.69
CA MET A 109 9.39 9.05 -21.38
C MET A 109 9.64 9.22 -19.87
N GLY A 110 9.02 8.37 -19.04
CA GLY A 110 9.09 8.43 -17.57
C GLY A 110 8.35 9.63 -16.98
N LYS A 111 7.41 10.23 -17.71
CA LYS A 111 6.50 11.26 -17.20
C LYS A 111 5.22 10.60 -16.71
N LEU A 112 4.59 11.24 -15.74
CA LEU A 112 3.28 10.81 -15.27
C LEU A 112 2.26 10.90 -16.43
N ILE A 113 1.45 9.86 -16.59
CA ILE A 113 0.38 9.85 -17.59
C ILE A 113 -0.65 10.94 -17.27
N SER A 114 -1.15 11.63 -18.29
CA SER A 114 -2.16 12.67 -18.11
C SER A 114 -3.49 12.09 -17.63
N LYS A 115 -4.32 12.92 -16.98
CA LYS A 115 -5.61 12.48 -16.43
C LYS A 115 -6.54 11.92 -17.51
N GLU A 116 -6.51 12.53 -18.68
CA GLU A 116 -7.31 12.15 -19.85
C GLU A 116 -6.91 10.75 -20.31
N ASN A 117 -5.61 10.51 -20.47
CA ASN A 117 -5.08 9.22 -20.91
C ASN A 117 -5.31 8.11 -19.87
N ILE A 118 -5.29 8.43 -18.57
CA ILE A 118 -5.58 7.45 -17.51
C ILE A 118 -6.97 6.83 -17.70
N ILE A 119 -7.99 7.64 -18.01
CA ILE A 119 -9.36 7.15 -18.18
C ILE A 119 -9.45 6.20 -19.38
N GLU A 120 -8.87 6.60 -20.51
CA GLU A 120 -8.82 5.78 -21.72
C GLU A 120 -8.08 4.47 -21.49
N TYR A 121 -6.94 4.51 -20.79
CA TYR A 121 -6.15 3.33 -20.52
C TYR A 121 -6.80 2.38 -19.51
N LEU A 122 -7.49 2.91 -18.50
CA LEU A 122 -8.32 2.10 -17.59
C LEU A 122 -9.43 1.37 -18.36
N ALA A 123 -10.12 2.07 -19.26
CA ALA A 123 -11.13 1.46 -20.12
C ALA A 123 -10.54 0.36 -21.02
N SER A 124 -9.36 0.59 -21.60
CA SER A 124 -8.64 -0.43 -22.39
C SER A 124 -8.22 -1.65 -21.58
N SER A 125 -7.99 -1.48 -20.27
CA SER A 125 -7.71 -2.56 -19.31
C SER A 125 -8.99 -3.29 -18.83
N GLY A 126 -10.17 -2.91 -19.32
CA GLY A 126 -11.45 -3.45 -18.86
C GLY A 126 -11.82 -3.00 -17.43
N VAL A 127 -11.23 -1.91 -16.94
CA VAL A 127 -11.52 -1.36 -15.62
C VAL A 127 -12.56 -0.24 -15.78
N PRO A 128 -13.81 -0.43 -15.35
CA PRO A 128 -14.82 0.61 -15.44
C PRO A 128 -14.51 1.75 -14.46
N ILE A 129 -14.82 3.00 -14.86
CA ILE A 129 -14.75 4.14 -13.97
C ILE A 129 -15.95 4.11 -13.02
N PRO A 130 -15.74 3.99 -11.70
CA PRO A 130 -16.83 3.90 -10.75
C PRO A 130 -17.55 5.25 -10.62
N ILE A 131 -18.88 5.19 -10.67
CA ILE A 131 -19.76 6.36 -10.50
C ILE A 131 -20.14 6.53 -9.02
N ASN A 132 -20.17 5.42 -8.29
CA ASN A 132 -20.48 5.37 -6.86
C ASN A 132 -19.26 4.94 -6.05
N LYS A 133 -19.40 4.92 -4.72
CA LYS A 133 -18.37 4.41 -3.83
C LYS A 133 -18.19 2.89 -4.03
N THR A 134 -17.07 2.51 -4.60
CA THR A 134 -16.78 1.14 -5.04
C THR A 134 -15.54 0.58 -4.32
N VAL A 135 -15.53 -0.73 -4.10
CA VAL A 135 -14.41 -1.45 -3.48
C VAL A 135 -13.53 -2.07 -4.56
N LEU A 136 -12.28 -1.65 -4.64
CA LEU A 136 -11.30 -2.19 -5.57
C LEU A 136 -10.46 -3.28 -4.89
N TYR A 137 -10.32 -4.44 -5.54
CA TYR A 137 -9.56 -5.57 -5.00
C TYR A 137 -8.74 -6.31 -6.06
N GLY A 138 -7.68 -7.02 -5.66
CA GLY A 138 -6.78 -7.74 -6.57
C GLY A 138 -5.36 -7.18 -6.59
N LYS A 139 -4.49 -7.79 -7.41
CA LYS A 139 -3.04 -7.51 -7.40
C LYS A 139 -2.69 -6.06 -7.76
N LYS A 140 -3.43 -5.45 -8.68
CA LYS A 140 -3.18 -4.09 -9.21
C LYS A 140 -4.22 -3.08 -8.72
N SER A 141 -5.10 -3.46 -7.79
CA SER A 141 -6.19 -2.58 -7.30
C SER A 141 -5.66 -1.30 -6.64
N PHE A 142 -4.59 -1.38 -5.85
CA PHE A 142 -4.01 -0.21 -5.17
C PHE A 142 -3.45 0.82 -6.14
N VAL A 143 -2.82 0.36 -7.22
CA VAL A 143 -2.30 1.19 -8.31
C VAL A 143 -3.44 1.82 -9.08
N ALA A 144 -4.42 1.00 -9.52
CA ALA A 144 -5.59 1.50 -10.23
C ALA A 144 -6.39 2.51 -9.39
N ALA A 145 -6.51 2.30 -8.09
CA ALA A 145 -7.18 3.22 -7.18
C ALA A 145 -6.50 4.60 -7.14
N LEU A 146 -5.15 4.65 -7.16
CA LEU A 146 -4.42 5.91 -7.25
C LEU A 146 -4.69 6.63 -8.56
N LEU A 147 -4.66 5.88 -9.67
CA LEU A 147 -4.92 6.41 -11.00
C LEU A 147 -6.33 7.00 -11.11
N ILE A 148 -7.35 6.25 -10.68
CA ILE A 148 -8.75 6.73 -10.68
C ILE A 148 -8.91 7.95 -9.77
N LYS A 149 -8.34 7.91 -8.55
CA LYS A 149 -8.38 9.04 -7.61
C LYS A 149 -7.74 10.29 -8.20
N HIS A 150 -6.64 10.14 -8.94
CA HIS A 150 -5.95 11.27 -9.57
C HIS A 150 -6.69 11.84 -10.78
N ALA A 151 -7.24 10.97 -11.63
CA ALA A 151 -7.92 11.36 -12.85
C ALA A 151 -9.31 11.96 -12.56
N VAL A 152 -10.10 11.33 -11.69
CA VAL A 152 -11.54 11.62 -11.52
C VAL A 152 -11.87 12.22 -10.15
N GLY A 153 -11.04 12.00 -9.13
CA GLY A 153 -11.31 12.49 -7.78
C GLY A 153 -12.41 11.73 -7.02
N CYS A 154 -12.82 10.56 -7.50
CA CYS A 154 -13.84 9.74 -6.86
C CYS A 154 -13.45 9.25 -5.46
N GLU A 155 -14.43 9.08 -4.58
CA GLU A 155 -14.25 8.35 -3.33
C GLU A 155 -14.15 6.85 -3.61
N LEU A 156 -12.98 6.27 -3.32
CA LEU A 156 -12.69 4.85 -3.55
C LEU A 156 -12.31 4.18 -2.24
N MET A 157 -12.68 2.91 -2.13
CA MET A 157 -12.23 2.02 -1.08
C MET A 157 -11.34 0.94 -1.69
N VAL A 158 -10.18 0.67 -1.11
CA VAL A 158 -9.33 -0.46 -1.52
C VAL A 158 -9.40 -1.58 -0.50
N MET A 159 -9.45 -2.83 -0.98
CA MET A 159 -9.40 -4.01 -0.13
C MET A 159 -7.96 -4.51 0.00
N ALA A 160 -7.44 -4.54 1.23
CA ALA A 160 -6.19 -5.22 1.53
C ALA A 160 -6.46 -6.67 1.93
N ASP A 161 -5.80 -7.60 1.26
CA ASP A 161 -5.83 -9.01 1.59
C ASP A 161 -5.16 -9.24 2.96
N ASN A 162 -5.78 -10.11 3.77
CA ASN A 162 -5.19 -10.67 4.99
C ASN A 162 -4.70 -9.65 6.05
N TYR A 163 -5.38 -8.52 6.23
CA TYR A 163 -5.24 -7.78 7.49
C TYR A 163 -6.42 -8.11 8.42
N ASN A 164 -6.09 -8.58 9.62
CA ASN A 164 -7.07 -8.94 10.64
C ASN A 164 -7.09 -7.86 11.73
N ASP A 165 -8.13 -7.03 11.75
CA ASP A 165 -8.30 -6.00 12.79
C ASP A 165 -8.63 -6.62 14.16
N VAL A 166 -9.20 -7.85 14.18
CA VAL A 166 -9.54 -8.53 15.44
C VAL A 166 -8.33 -9.04 16.22
N GLU A 167 -7.24 -9.46 15.57
CA GLU A 167 -6.00 -9.81 16.27
C GLU A 167 -5.44 -8.63 17.07
N PHE A 168 -5.67 -7.40 16.62
CA PHE A 168 -5.21 -6.21 17.33
C PHE A 168 -6.05 -5.92 18.57
N ARG A 169 -7.39 -6.06 18.45
CA ARG A 169 -8.30 -5.91 19.60
C ARG A 169 -8.09 -7.03 20.62
N SER A 170 -7.81 -8.26 20.16
CA SER A 170 -7.55 -9.40 21.03
C SER A 170 -6.15 -9.40 21.65
N LEU A 171 -5.13 -8.79 21.02
CA LEU A 171 -3.85 -8.51 21.68
C LEU A 171 -4.01 -7.49 22.83
N ASN A 172 -4.89 -6.50 22.66
CA ASN A 172 -5.25 -5.57 23.73
C ASN A 172 -6.10 -6.22 24.82
N HIS A 173 -7.01 -7.13 24.48
CA HIS A 173 -7.75 -7.93 25.48
C HIS A 173 -6.83 -8.93 26.19
N LYS A 174 -5.92 -9.63 25.49
CA LYS A 174 -4.98 -10.60 26.09
C LYS A 174 -3.87 -9.98 26.91
N MET A 175 -3.53 -8.69 26.70
CA MET A 175 -2.69 -7.95 27.65
C MET A 175 -3.45 -7.49 28.91
N ILE A 176 -4.78 -7.57 28.91
CA ILE A 176 -5.64 -7.35 30.08
C ILE A 176 -6.06 -8.69 30.71
N GLU A 177 -6.13 -9.75 29.92
CA GLU A 177 -6.65 -11.08 30.29
C GLU A 177 -5.67 -12.14 29.79
N SER A 178 -4.57 -12.31 30.53
CA SER A 178 -3.82 -13.56 30.52
C SER A 178 -4.71 -14.66 31.10
N GLY A 179 -5.38 -15.42 30.23
CA GLY A 179 -6.16 -16.59 30.59
C GLY A 179 -6.82 -17.24 29.38
N GLU A 180 -6.10 -18.20 28.78
CA GLU A 180 -6.61 -19.27 27.90
C GLU A 180 -6.87 -18.98 26.40
N PHE A 181 -6.23 -19.82 25.57
CA PHE A 181 -6.42 -19.90 24.12
C PHE A 181 -7.33 -21.10 23.82
N TYR A 182 -8.42 -20.87 23.08
CA TYR A 182 -9.07 -21.94 22.33
C TYR A 182 -8.70 -21.86 20.85
N ASN A 183 -8.24 -23.00 20.37
CA ASN A 183 -7.89 -23.31 19.01
C ASN A 183 -9.13 -23.92 18.34
N THR A 184 -9.62 -23.37 17.24
CA THR A 184 -10.62 -24.06 16.40
C THR A 184 -10.27 -23.93 14.93
N ASN A 185 -9.64 -25.00 14.43
CA ASN A 185 -9.71 -25.38 13.03
C ASN A 185 -11.17 -25.66 12.67
N GLN A 186 -11.75 -24.91 11.73
CA GLN A 186 -12.86 -25.39 10.90
C GLN A 186 -12.71 -24.88 9.45
N GLN A 187 -12.99 -25.80 8.54
CA GLN A 187 -12.68 -25.81 7.11
C GLN A 187 -13.70 -25.05 6.25
N GLY A 188 -13.28 -24.71 5.02
CA GLY A 188 -14.08 -24.89 3.79
C GLY A 188 -15.09 -23.80 3.41
N HIS A 189 -14.85 -23.12 2.27
CA HIS A 189 -15.65 -23.27 1.04
C HIS A 189 -15.13 -22.36 -0.10
N GLU A 190 -14.76 -23.03 -1.18
CA GLU A 190 -14.69 -22.67 -2.60
C GLU A 190 -14.50 -21.21 -3.03
N ILE A 191 -13.25 -20.87 -3.36
CA ILE A 191 -12.91 -19.78 -4.28
C ILE A 191 -12.52 -20.44 -5.60
N LYS A 192 -13.24 -20.13 -6.69
CA LYS A 192 -12.85 -20.57 -8.04
C LYS A 192 -11.54 -19.89 -8.45
N THR A 193 -10.45 -20.64 -8.40
CA THR A 193 -9.13 -20.30 -8.96
C THR A 193 -9.00 -20.89 -10.36
N PHE A 194 -8.45 -20.11 -11.28
CA PHE A 194 -7.92 -20.61 -12.56
C PHE A 194 -6.39 -20.55 -12.50
N TYR A 195 -5.78 -21.52 -13.20
CA TYR A 195 -4.49 -22.18 -12.99
C TYR A 195 -3.20 -21.35 -12.80
N GLU A 196 -2.26 -22.03 -12.14
CA GLU A 196 -0.84 -21.76 -11.84
C GLU A 196 0.01 -21.52 -13.11
N THR A 197 1.24 -20.96 -13.05
CA THR A 197 2.49 -21.75 -12.94
C THR A 197 3.73 -20.83 -12.77
N MET A 198 4.64 -21.21 -11.85
CA MET A 198 6.12 -20.99 -11.67
C MET A 198 6.76 -19.62 -12.02
N ILE A 199 7.75 -19.07 -11.29
CA ILE A 199 9.08 -19.60 -10.92
C ILE A 199 9.60 -18.87 -9.67
N ALA A 200 10.22 -19.61 -8.76
CA ALA A 200 11.08 -19.09 -7.69
C ALA A 200 12.53 -19.06 -8.17
N THR A 201 13.31 -18.05 -7.79
CA THR A 201 14.73 -18.24 -7.45
C THR A 201 15.22 -17.15 -6.50
N SER A 202 15.99 -17.64 -5.54
CA SER A 202 16.70 -17.02 -4.44
C SER A 202 17.93 -16.22 -4.85
N PHE A 203 18.32 -15.20 -4.08
CA PHE A 203 19.75 -14.95 -3.77
C PHE A 203 19.90 -14.35 -2.37
N GLY A 204 20.89 -14.86 -1.63
CA GLY A 204 21.26 -14.42 -0.31
C GLY A 204 22.65 -13.77 -0.25
N ASN A 205 22.88 -13.21 0.93
CA ASN A 205 24.13 -12.97 1.66
C ASN A 205 24.89 -11.63 1.56
N ASN A 206 25.01 -11.08 2.78
CA ASN A 206 26.18 -10.47 3.45
C ASN A 206 26.70 -9.10 3.01
N SER A 207 26.65 -8.14 3.94
CA SER A 207 27.80 -7.27 4.23
C SER A 207 27.69 -6.57 5.60
N LYS A 208 28.87 -6.37 6.21
CA LYS A 208 29.14 -5.80 7.54
C LYS A 208 28.90 -4.28 7.56
N SER A 209 28.55 -3.73 8.73
CA SER A 209 28.27 -2.29 8.94
C SER A 209 29.54 -1.46 9.14
N SER A 210 29.59 -0.29 8.51
CA SER A 210 30.39 0.86 8.96
C SER A 210 29.47 2.07 9.14
N ASN A 211 29.68 2.83 10.23
CA ASN A 211 28.93 4.04 10.52
C ASN A 211 29.37 5.16 9.56
N ILE A 212 28.43 5.73 8.80
CA ILE A 212 28.66 6.89 7.94
C ILE A 212 27.76 8.03 8.42
N GLU A 213 28.36 9.13 8.85
CA GLU A 213 27.67 10.40 9.11
C GLU A 213 27.36 11.12 7.79
N ILE A 214 26.09 11.43 7.55
CA ILE A 214 25.62 12.13 6.36
C ILE A 214 25.59 13.63 6.65
N ARG A 215 26.42 14.43 5.97
CA ARG A 215 26.33 15.90 5.99
C ARG A 215 25.39 16.38 4.88
N SER A 216 24.34 17.10 5.28
CA SER A 216 23.33 17.69 4.38
C SER A 216 23.82 19.01 3.81
N ASN A 217 24.22 19.06 2.53
CA ASN A 217 24.38 20.32 1.81
C ASN A 217 24.27 20.11 0.30
N VAL A 218 23.08 19.77 -0.21
CA VAL A 218 22.76 20.02 -1.64
C VAL A 218 21.27 20.33 -1.76
N GLY A 219 20.94 21.53 -2.27
CA GLY A 219 19.57 21.92 -2.57
C GLY A 219 18.97 21.06 -3.68
N CYS A 220 17.94 20.30 -3.35
CA CYS A 220 17.21 19.45 -4.29
C CYS A 220 16.41 20.29 -5.28
N ARG A 221 16.78 20.25 -6.56
CA ARG A 221 16.01 20.86 -7.66
C ARG A 221 15.24 19.78 -8.42
N LYS A 222 13.91 19.87 -8.36
CA LYS A 222 12.89 19.15 -9.17
C LYS A 222 12.75 17.63 -8.94
N CYS A 223 12.07 17.26 -7.85
CA CYS A 223 11.32 16.01 -7.78
C CYS A 223 9.84 16.29 -8.12
N SER A 224 9.24 15.47 -8.98
CA SER A 224 7.78 15.43 -9.15
C SER A 224 7.21 14.45 -8.14
N ILE A 225 6.14 14.84 -7.44
CA ILE A 225 5.54 14.06 -6.38
C ILE A 225 4.05 13.85 -6.68
N PHE A 226 3.56 12.64 -6.41
CA PHE A 226 2.15 12.24 -6.55
C PHE A 226 1.45 12.18 -5.19
#